data_AF-A0A6I6JLF6-F1
#
_entry.id   AF-A0A6I6JLF6-F1
#
_cell.length_a   1.000
_cell.length_b   1.000
_cell.length_c   1.000
_cell.angle_alpha   90.00
_cell.angle_beta   90.00
_cell.angle_gamma   90.00
#
_symmetry.space_group_name_H-M   'P 1'
#
loop_
_entity.id
_entity.type
_entity.pdbx_description
1 polymer ?
#
loop_
_entity_poly.entity_id
_entity_poly.type
_entity_poly.pdbx_seq_one_letter_code
_entity_poly.pdbx_strand_id
1 'polypeptide(L)'
;MKIALPTRDGQIDDHFGHCDHYTLMTLDDEKNIVKIEAMDSPEGCGCKSNIAPILAEKGVKIMLAGNMGQGAVNILQGSGIQVVRGCSGSIQDVAAKWIAGDLQDNLITCDHHDCDHHDLEHL
;
A
#
# COMPACT_ATOMS: atom_id res chain seq x y z
N MET A 1 1.28 11.95 -7.46
CA MET A 1 1.24 10.48 -7.23
C MET A 1 -0.16 10.02 -6.84
N LYS A 2 -0.47 8.70 -6.82
CA LYS A 2 -1.78 8.20 -6.36
C LYS A 2 -1.64 7.07 -5.34
N ILE A 3 -2.44 7.14 -4.28
CA ILE A 3 -2.51 6.15 -3.21
C ILE A 3 -3.91 5.52 -3.15
N ALA A 4 -4.00 4.29 -2.69
CA ALA A 4 -5.25 3.55 -2.50
C ALA A 4 -5.40 3.10 -1.05
N LEU A 5 -6.63 3.11 -0.55
CA LEU A 5 -6.97 2.71 0.81
C LEU A 5 -8.21 1.81 0.74
N PRO A 6 -8.17 0.56 1.26
CA PRO A 6 -9.36 -0.25 1.39
C PRO A 6 -10.20 0.33 2.52
N THR A 7 -11.46 0.62 2.23
CA THR A 7 -12.30 1.44 3.10
C THR A 7 -13.70 0.92 3.24
N ARG A 8 -14.24 1.08 4.45
CA ARG A 8 -15.63 0.77 4.80
C ARG A 8 -16.13 1.84 5.76
N ASP A 9 -17.29 2.43 5.47
CA ASP A 9 -17.90 3.49 6.28
C ASP A 9 -16.93 4.66 6.60
N GLY A 10 -16.04 5.02 5.66
CA GLY A 10 -15.07 6.10 5.83
C GLY A 10 -13.88 5.78 6.75
N GLN A 11 -13.71 4.51 7.13
CA GLN A 11 -12.59 3.98 7.91
C GLN A 11 -11.75 3.04 7.06
N ILE A 12 -10.47 2.85 7.42
CA ILE A 12 -9.64 1.78 6.85
C ILE A 12 -10.21 0.42 7.24
N ASP A 13 -10.40 -0.43 6.24
CA ASP A 13 -10.81 -1.81 6.46
C ASP A 13 -9.59 -2.66 6.87
N ASP A 14 -9.75 -3.43 7.95
CA ASP A 14 -8.71 -4.35 8.40
C ASP A 14 -8.55 -5.52 7.43
N HIS A 15 -9.59 -5.92 6.73
CA HIS A 15 -9.55 -7.00 5.75
C HIS A 15 -9.52 -6.47 4.32
N PHE A 16 -8.32 -6.30 3.75
CA PHE A 16 -8.13 -5.97 2.34
C PHE A 16 -8.98 -6.83 1.38
N GLY A 17 -9.10 -8.13 1.67
CA GLY A 17 -9.81 -9.09 0.83
C GLY A 17 -11.35 -8.98 0.83
N HIS A 18 -11.94 -8.17 1.72
CA HIS A 18 -13.39 -8.08 1.92
C HIS A 18 -13.89 -6.63 2.06
N CYS A 19 -13.10 -5.64 1.64
CA CYS A 19 -13.52 -4.25 1.69
C CYS A 19 -14.65 -3.96 0.67
N ASP A 20 -15.54 -3.04 1.04
CA ASP A 20 -16.63 -2.56 0.18
C ASP A 20 -16.08 -1.71 -0.99
N HIS A 21 -15.17 -0.78 -0.70
CA HIS A 21 -14.60 0.12 -1.70
C HIS A 21 -13.11 0.41 -1.45
N TYR A 22 -12.41 0.78 -2.52
CA TYR A 22 -11.08 1.38 -2.47
C TYR A 22 -11.20 2.90 -2.64
N THR A 23 -10.79 3.64 -1.63
CA THR A 23 -10.61 5.08 -1.74
C THR A 23 -9.28 5.38 -2.41
N LEU A 24 -9.32 6.04 -3.56
CA LEU A 24 -8.16 6.49 -4.33
C LEU A 24 -7.93 7.97 -4.07
N MET A 25 -6.74 8.32 -3.57
CA MET A 25 -6.34 9.71 -3.38
C MET A 25 -5.20 10.08 -4.33
N THR A 26 -5.36 11.20 -5.03
CA THR A 26 -4.33 11.77 -5.88
C THR A 26 -3.67 12.90 -5.11
N LEU A 27 -2.34 12.85 -5.05
CA LEU A 27 -1.50 13.85 -4.41
C LEU A 27 -0.71 14.62 -5.49
N ASP A 28 -0.53 15.93 -5.28
CA ASP A 28 0.40 16.75 -6.08
C ASP A 28 1.87 16.53 -5.67
N ASP A 29 2.77 17.32 -6.23
CA ASP A 29 4.22 17.26 -5.96
C ASP A 29 4.56 17.71 -4.52
N GLU A 30 3.70 18.51 -3.90
CA GLU A 30 3.82 18.98 -2.51
C GLU A 30 3.12 18.05 -1.50
N LYS A 31 2.65 16.87 -1.97
CA LYS A 31 1.87 15.88 -1.22
C LYS A 31 0.50 16.37 -0.72
N ASN A 32 -0.07 17.42 -1.30
CA ASN A 32 -1.43 17.83 -0.99
C ASN A 32 -2.45 16.93 -1.71
N ILE A 33 -3.56 16.61 -1.05
CA ILE A 33 -4.64 15.84 -1.64
C ILE A 33 -5.41 16.72 -2.63
N VAL A 34 -5.24 16.45 -3.93
CA VAL A 34 -5.91 17.19 -5.00
C VAL A 34 -7.17 16.51 -5.51
N LYS A 35 -7.34 15.21 -5.26
CA LYS A 35 -8.54 14.45 -5.67
C LYS A 35 -8.76 13.23 -4.79
N ILE A 36 -10.02 12.96 -4.45
CA ILE A 36 -10.47 11.76 -3.77
C ILE A 36 -11.57 11.11 -4.61
N GLU A 37 -11.43 9.82 -4.89
CA GLU A 37 -12.40 9.04 -5.66
C GLU A 37 -12.62 7.70 -4.95
N ALA A 38 -13.86 7.20 -4.95
CA ALA A 38 -14.15 5.84 -4.51
C ALA A 38 -14.21 4.92 -5.73
N MET A 39 -13.68 3.71 -5.57
CA MET A 39 -13.77 2.63 -6.56
C MET A 39 -14.35 1.41 -5.88
N ASP A 40 -15.44 0.88 -6.40
CA ASP A 40 -16.04 -0.35 -5.88
C ASP A 40 -15.05 -1.51 -5.92
N SER A 41 -15.07 -2.33 -4.87
CA SER A 41 -14.32 -3.58 -4.87
C SER A 41 -14.96 -4.53 -5.89
N PRO A 42 -14.20 -5.09 -6.86
CA PRO A 42 -14.77 -6.01 -7.84
C PRO A 42 -15.33 -7.24 -7.13
N GLU A 43 -16.48 -7.75 -7.60
CA GLU A 43 -17.15 -8.91 -7.03
C GLU A 43 -16.21 -10.12 -6.98
N GLY A 44 -15.74 -10.47 -5.77
CA GLY A 44 -14.79 -11.55 -5.55
C GLY A 44 -13.81 -11.18 -4.43
N CYS A 45 -13.54 -12.13 -3.54
CA CYS A 45 -12.56 -11.98 -2.46
C CYS A 45 -11.23 -11.42 -2.99
N GLY A 46 -10.75 -10.30 -2.43
CA GLY A 46 -9.53 -9.58 -2.86
C GLY A 46 -8.24 -10.42 -2.84
N CYS A 47 -8.29 -11.65 -2.32
CA CYS A 47 -7.23 -12.66 -2.42
C CYS A 47 -7.13 -13.31 -3.83
N LYS A 48 -8.20 -13.28 -4.64
CA LYS A 48 -8.26 -13.81 -6.01
C LYS A 48 -8.52 -12.73 -7.07
N SER A 49 -8.85 -11.52 -6.64
CA SER A 49 -9.31 -10.45 -7.51
C SER A 49 -8.15 -9.85 -8.30
N ASN A 50 -8.40 -9.61 -9.58
CA ASN A 50 -7.63 -8.80 -10.52
C ASN A 50 -7.48 -7.32 -10.10
N ILE A 51 -7.52 -7.01 -8.80
CA ILE A 51 -7.53 -5.65 -8.29
C ILE A 51 -6.17 -4.96 -8.42
N ALA A 52 -5.08 -5.71 -8.22
CA ALA A 52 -3.73 -5.16 -8.34
C ALA A 52 -3.44 -4.59 -9.74
N PRO A 53 -3.69 -5.30 -10.86
CA PRO A 53 -3.50 -4.71 -12.18
C PRO A 53 -4.43 -3.52 -12.42
N ILE A 54 -5.70 -3.56 -11.98
CA ILE A 54 -6.64 -2.43 -12.12
C ILE A 54 -6.12 -1.17 -11.40
N LEU A 55 -5.62 -1.32 -10.17
CA LEU A 55 -5.05 -0.22 -9.40
C LEU A 55 -3.77 0.31 -10.07
N ALA A 56 -2.92 -0.57 -10.57
CA ALA A 56 -1.70 -0.21 -11.28
C ALA A 56 -2.00 0.57 -12.56
N GLU A 57 -2.98 0.13 -13.36
CA GLU A 57 -3.47 0.83 -14.56
C GLU A 57 -4.05 2.21 -14.23
N LYS A 58 -4.68 2.36 -13.06
CA LYS A 58 -5.16 3.67 -12.55
C LYS A 58 -4.05 4.57 -12.03
N GLY A 59 -2.80 4.11 -12.07
CA GLY A 59 -1.61 4.85 -11.65
C GLY A 59 -1.37 4.84 -10.13
N VAL A 60 -2.03 3.95 -9.39
CA VAL A 60 -1.79 3.79 -7.96
C VAL A 60 -0.37 3.28 -7.74
N LYS A 61 0.33 3.89 -6.80
CA LYS A 61 1.70 3.52 -6.43
C LYS A 61 1.82 2.95 -5.02
N ILE A 62 0.88 3.28 -4.15
CA ILE A 62 0.93 2.90 -2.73
C ILE A 62 -0.46 2.48 -2.27
N MET A 63 -0.52 1.39 -1.51
CA MET A 63 -1.69 0.86 -0.84
C MET A 63 -1.51 0.98 0.67
N LEU A 64 -2.38 1.75 1.35
CA LEU A 64 -2.39 1.88 2.81
C LEU A 64 -3.51 1.02 3.37
N ALA A 65 -3.20 -0.10 4.03
CA ALA A 65 -4.18 -1.07 4.49
C ALA A 65 -3.98 -1.44 5.97
N GLY A 66 -5.03 -1.93 6.62
CA GLY A 66 -4.94 -2.51 7.97
C GLY A 66 -4.19 -3.82 7.96
N ASN A 67 -4.89 -4.93 7.72
CA ASN A 67 -4.30 -6.26 7.59
C ASN A 67 -4.36 -6.76 6.15
N MET A 68 -3.29 -7.42 5.73
CA MET A 68 -3.16 -7.98 4.40
C MET A 68 -2.29 -9.24 4.42
N GLY A 69 -2.85 -10.33 3.91
CA GLY A 69 -2.13 -11.59 3.75
C GLY A 69 -0.97 -11.46 2.76
N GLN A 70 0.11 -12.21 2.99
CA GLN A 70 1.35 -12.09 2.20
C GLN A 70 1.15 -12.36 0.71
N GLY A 71 0.19 -13.21 0.33
CA GLY A 71 -0.15 -13.45 -1.08
C GLY A 71 -0.62 -12.17 -1.80
N ALA A 72 -1.50 -11.39 -1.16
CA ALA A 72 -1.99 -10.13 -1.71
C ALA A 72 -0.89 -9.06 -1.77
N VAL A 73 -0.03 -9.00 -0.74
CA VAL A 73 1.15 -8.12 -0.74
C VAL A 73 2.04 -8.42 -1.94
N ASN A 74 2.38 -9.70 -2.19
CA ASN A 74 3.23 -10.11 -3.29
C ASN A 74 2.61 -9.74 -4.66
N ILE A 75 1.29 -9.89 -4.82
CA ILE A 75 0.58 -9.54 -6.05
C ILE A 75 0.62 -8.02 -6.32
N LEU A 76 0.38 -7.20 -5.29
CA LEU A 76 0.43 -5.74 -5.38
C LEU A 76 1.85 -5.25 -5.69
N GLN A 77 2.84 -5.76 -4.95
CA GLN A 77 4.25 -5.43 -5.18
C GLN A 77 4.72 -5.86 -6.57
N GLY A 78 4.32 -7.06 -7.02
CA GLY A 78 4.58 -7.54 -8.39
C GLY A 78 3.93 -6.67 -9.48
N SER A 79 2.90 -5.89 -9.14
CA SER A 79 2.26 -4.91 -10.03
C SER A 79 2.85 -3.49 -9.87
N GLY A 80 3.93 -3.33 -9.09
CA GLY A 80 4.58 -2.04 -8.85
C GLY A 80 3.86 -1.15 -7.82
N ILE A 81 3.02 -1.75 -6.97
CA ILE A 81 2.30 -1.06 -5.88
C ILE A 81 2.96 -1.41 -4.56
N GLN A 82 3.50 -0.40 -3.87
CA GLN A 82 4.02 -0.57 -2.51
C GLN A 82 2.85 -0.71 -1.53
N VAL A 83 3.04 -1.48 -0.46
CA VAL A 83 1.97 -1.76 0.51
C VAL A 83 2.45 -1.35 1.89
N VAL A 84 1.71 -0.49 2.58
CA VAL A 84 1.91 -0.17 4.00
C VAL A 84 0.79 -0.88 4.78
N ARG A 85 1.18 -1.75 5.70
CA ARG A 85 0.25 -2.48 6.60
C ARG A 85 0.20 -1.85 7.98
N GLY A 86 -0.80 -2.21 8.78
CA GLY A 86 -0.99 -1.71 10.14
C GLY A 86 -1.70 -0.37 10.22
N CYS A 87 -2.31 0.09 9.12
CA CYS A 87 -3.09 1.33 9.11
C CYS A 87 -4.44 1.10 9.80
N SER A 88 -4.85 2.01 10.68
CA SER A 88 -6.16 1.94 11.32
C SER A 88 -6.71 3.34 11.60
N GLY A 89 -8.05 3.46 11.60
CA GLY A 89 -8.76 4.71 11.81
C GLY A 89 -9.27 5.33 10.51
N SER A 90 -9.50 6.65 10.54
CA SER A 90 -10.13 7.37 9.43
C SER A 90 -9.18 7.51 8.24
N ILE A 91 -9.76 7.55 7.04
CA ILE A 91 -9.05 7.74 5.78
C ILE A 91 -8.14 8.98 5.82
N GLN A 92 -8.64 10.08 6.39
CA GLN A 92 -7.93 11.35 6.46
C GLN A 92 -6.74 11.28 7.43
N ASP A 93 -6.94 10.67 8.59
CA ASP A 93 -5.90 10.52 9.62
C ASP A 93 -4.76 9.62 9.12
N VAL A 94 -5.10 8.49 8.49
CA VAL A 94 -4.10 7.58 7.91
C VAL A 94 -3.33 8.24 6.77
N ALA A 95 -4.01 8.95 5.87
CA ALA A 95 -3.32 9.68 4.81
C ALA A 95 -2.40 10.77 5.37
N ALA A 96 -2.85 11.53 6.37
CA ALA A 96 -2.04 12.57 7.01
C ALA A 96 -0.79 11.99 7.68
N LYS A 97 -0.94 10.90 8.46
CA LYS A 97 0.19 10.20 9.09
C LYS A 97 1.17 9.63 8.07
N TRP A 98 0.67 9.10 6.96
CA TRP A 98 1.54 8.62 5.89
C TRP A 98 2.30 9.76 5.20
N ILE A 99 1.63 10.89 4.92
CA ILE A 99 2.27 12.09 4.34
C ILE A 99 3.36 12.65 5.28
N ALA A 100 3.09 12.64 6.58
CA ALA A 100 4.02 13.06 7.63
C ALA A 100 5.21 12.09 7.84
N GLY A 101 5.12 10.86 7.31
CA GLY A 101 6.16 9.84 7.43
C GLY A 101 6.07 8.98 8.69
N ASP A 102 4.97 9.10 9.46
CA ASP A 102 4.72 8.31 10.68
C ASP A 102 4.30 6.86 10.36
N LEU A 103 3.77 6.63 9.16
CA LEU A 103 3.46 5.29 8.66
C LEU A 103 4.56 4.85 7.70
N GLN A 104 5.52 4.11 8.22
CA GLN A 104 6.54 3.44 7.40
C GLN A 104 6.07 2.03 7.07
N ASP A 105 6.13 1.68 5.79
CA ASP A 105 6.18 0.27 5.45
C ASP A 105 7.50 -0.25 6.02
N ASN A 106 7.44 -1.31 6.83
CA ASN A 106 8.60 -2.17 7.04
C ASN A 106 8.86 -2.95 5.75
N LEU A 107 9.03 -2.22 4.63
CA LEU A 107 9.81 -2.66 3.51
C LEU A 107 11.13 -3.03 4.17
N ILE A 108 11.34 -4.34 4.29
CA ILE A 108 12.65 -4.93 4.38
C ILE A 108 13.33 -4.51 3.08
N THR A 109 13.74 -3.25 3.02
CA THR A 109 14.94 -2.85 2.32
C THR A 109 16.00 -3.50 3.18
N CYS A 110 16.30 -4.76 2.89
CA CYS A 110 17.69 -5.18 2.94
C CYS A 110 18.38 -4.21 1.97
N ASP A 111 18.76 -3.05 2.51
CA ASP A 111 19.78 -2.21 1.95
C ASP A 111 21.02 -3.10 1.99
N HIS A 112 21.20 -3.86 0.91
CA HIS A 112 22.41 -4.60 0.64
C HIS A 112 23.43 -3.54 0.26
N HIS A 113 23.86 -2.81 1.28
CA HIS A 113 24.90 -1.82 1.23
C HIS A 113 25.91 -2.22 2.29
N ASP A 114 26.62 -3.30 1.99
CA ASP A 114 28.09 -3.27 1.99
C ASP A 114 28.58 -4.57 1.35
N CYS A 115 28.89 -4.47 0.07
CA CYS A 115 30.00 -5.24 -0.48
C CYS A 115 31.28 -4.63 0.14
N ASP A 116 31.74 -5.14 1.27
CA ASP A 116 33.13 -4.94 1.68
C ASP A 116 33.79 -6.29 1.91
N HIS A 117 34.80 -6.51 1.09
CA HIS A 117 35.75 -7.59 1.18
C HIS A 117 36.41 -7.60 2.55
N HIS A 118 36.43 -8.74 3.24
CA HIS A 118 37.63 -9.12 3.95
C HIS A 118 37.88 -10.63 3.79
N ASP A 119 38.79 -10.90 2.87
CA ASP A 119 39.57 -12.12 2.69
C ASP A 119 40.24 -12.56 4.01
N LEU A 120 40.30 -13.89 4.23
CA LEU A 120 41.27 -14.64 5.04
C LEU A 120 41.13 -14.49 6.58
N GLU A 121 41.23 -15.51 7.43
CA GLU A 121 42.00 -16.75 7.39
C GLU A 121 41.27 -17.85 8.18
N HIS A 122 41.23 -19.07 7.65
CA HIS A 122 41.14 -20.26 8.47
C HIS A 122 42.00 -21.38 7.84
N LEU A 123 43.20 -21.52 8.42
CA LEU A 123 44.16 -22.64 8.41
C LEU A 123 44.77 -23.12 7.10
#